data_AF-A0A7S3GUZ4-F1
#
_entry.id   AF-A0A7S3GUZ4-F1
#
_cell.length_a   1.000
_cell.length_b   1.000
_cell.length_c   1.000
_cell.angle_alpha   90.00
_cell.angle_beta   90.00
_cell.angle_gamma   90.00
#
_symmetry.space_group_name_H-M   'P 1'
#
loop_
_entity.id
_entity.type
_entity.pdbx_description
1 polymer ?
#
loop_
_entity_poly.entity_id
_entity_poly.type
_entity_poly.pdbx_seq_one_letter_code
_entity_poly.pdbx_strand_id
1 'polypeptide(L)'
;SPHNYWSGLTFSTKVSVRGAVGYAVHFDSRGNTRSGISDFVNLYTDASKKNYWGSPFFAGSLNSGAWDPNNIIYISNASFVLNFVASTTSSGSIGWGFKLWVTPIYDAVPFQPEFHVDS
;
A
#
# COMPACT_ATOMS: atom_id res chain seq x y z
N SER A 1 14.83 -18.80 -3.54
CA SER A 1 13.64 -19.58 -3.17
C SER A 1 12.46 -19.07 -3.95
N PRO A 2 11.42 -19.85 -4.30
CA PRO A 2 10.19 -19.28 -4.83
C PRO A 2 9.54 -18.43 -3.73
N HIS A 3 9.55 -17.10 -3.90
CA HIS A 3 9.09 -16.12 -2.91
C HIS A 3 7.74 -15.52 -3.29
N ASN A 4 6.89 -16.27 -4.00
CA ASN A 4 5.62 -15.72 -4.43
C ASN A 4 4.59 -15.77 -3.31
N TYR A 5 3.74 -14.75 -3.21
CA TYR A 5 2.61 -14.75 -2.27
C TYR A 5 1.57 -15.82 -2.64
N TRP A 6 0.78 -16.30 -1.68
CA TRP A 6 -0.26 -17.30 -1.96
C TRP A 6 -1.51 -16.70 -2.61
N SER A 7 -2.19 -17.49 -3.44
CA SER A 7 -3.51 -17.14 -3.97
C SER A 7 -4.54 -17.06 -2.83
N GLY A 8 -5.52 -16.18 -2.97
CA GLY A 8 -6.54 -15.95 -1.94
C GLY A 8 -6.02 -15.31 -0.64
N LEU A 9 -4.72 -14.99 -0.55
CA LEU A 9 -4.16 -14.36 0.64
C LEU A 9 -4.76 -12.98 0.84
N THR A 10 -5.55 -12.83 1.89
CA THR A 10 -6.10 -11.54 2.30
C THR A 10 -5.77 -11.29 3.76
N PHE A 11 -5.22 -10.13 4.07
CA PHE A 11 -4.98 -9.73 5.45
C PHE A 11 -5.09 -8.22 5.62
N SER A 12 -5.30 -7.80 6.86
CA SER A 12 -5.29 -6.40 7.25
C SER A 12 -4.45 -6.20 8.50
N THR A 13 -3.74 -5.09 8.57
CA THR A 13 -2.95 -4.69 9.74
C THR A 13 -3.23 -3.23 10.02
N LYS A 14 -3.73 -2.94 11.24
CA LYS A 14 -3.81 -1.57 11.72
C LYS A 14 -2.39 -1.10 12.05
N VAL A 15 -2.00 0.03 11.47
CA VAL A 15 -0.73 0.69 11.76
C VAL A 15 -1.00 1.85 12.71
N SER A 16 -0.38 1.79 13.89
CA SER A 16 -0.47 2.82 14.90
C SER A 16 0.82 2.82 15.72
N VAL A 17 1.52 3.95 15.71
CA VAL A 17 2.72 4.19 16.52
C VAL A 17 2.37 5.27 17.54
N ARG A 18 2.68 5.01 18.82
CA ARG A 18 2.33 5.92 19.92
C ARG A 18 2.97 7.29 19.68
N GLY A 19 2.15 8.34 19.71
CA GLY A 19 2.58 9.72 19.55
C GLY A 19 2.69 10.20 18.11
N ALA A 20 2.59 9.31 17.12
CA ALA A 20 2.59 9.72 15.72
C ALA A 20 1.30 10.47 15.37
N VAL A 21 1.43 11.58 14.64
CA VAL A 21 0.32 12.36 14.07
C VAL A 21 0.02 11.97 12.62
N GLY A 22 0.93 11.21 12.00
CA GLY A 22 0.85 10.77 10.63
C GLY A 22 1.99 9.85 10.25
N TYR A 23 2.06 9.48 8.97
CA TYR A 23 3.05 8.55 8.46
C TYR A 23 3.51 8.93 7.05
N ALA A 24 4.79 8.69 6.77
CA ALA A 24 5.30 8.60 5.41
C ALA A 24 5.38 7.11 5.03
N VAL A 25 4.63 6.71 4.00
CA VAL A 25 4.63 5.36 3.47
C VAL A 25 5.34 5.35 2.12
N HIS A 26 6.29 4.43 1.95
CA HIS A 26 6.97 4.23 0.68
C HIS A 26 7.07 2.74 0.36
N PHE A 27 6.80 2.38 -0.90
CA PHE A 27 6.91 1.02 -1.39
C PHE A 27 8.34 0.71 -1.86
N ASP A 28 8.84 -0.51 -1.65
CA ASP A 28 10.11 -0.99 -2.22
C ASP A 28 9.91 -1.19 -3.72
N SER A 29 10.77 -0.59 -4.55
CA SER A 29 10.67 -0.64 -6.01
C SER A 29 10.84 -2.04 -6.61
N ARG A 30 11.28 -3.01 -5.81
CA ARG A 30 11.36 -4.43 -6.19
C ARG A 30 10.11 -5.21 -5.81
N GLY A 31 9.17 -4.58 -5.11
CA GLY A 31 7.84 -5.12 -4.91
C GLY A 31 7.10 -5.20 -6.25
N ASN A 32 6.28 -6.23 -6.40
CA ASN A 32 5.42 -6.39 -7.54
C ASN A 32 4.26 -7.34 -7.19
N THR A 33 3.04 -6.86 -7.39
CA THR A 33 1.82 -7.68 -7.40
C THR A 33 1.32 -7.80 -8.84
N ARG A 34 0.29 -8.61 -9.07
CA ARG A 34 -0.38 -8.60 -10.38
C ARG A 34 -0.95 -7.22 -10.69
N SER A 35 -0.74 -6.73 -11.92
CA SER A 35 -1.33 -5.47 -12.38
C SER A 35 -2.86 -5.51 -12.36
N GLY A 36 -3.45 -4.37 -12.00
CA GLY A 36 -4.90 -4.16 -11.96
C GLY A 36 -5.54 -4.53 -10.62
N ILE A 37 -6.87 -4.62 -10.62
CA ILE A 37 -7.70 -4.77 -9.40
C ILE A 37 -7.73 -6.19 -8.80
N SER A 38 -6.82 -7.08 -9.21
CA SER A 38 -6.83 -8.48 -8.76
C SER A 38 -6.01 -8.71 -7.49
N ASP A 39 -4.76 -8.24 -7.48
CA ASP A 39 -3.85 -8.39 -6.36
C ASP A 39 -3.28 -7.02 -5.98
N PHE A 40 -3.69 -6.46 -4.86
CA PHE A 40 -3.42 -5.07 -4.53
C PHE A 40 -3.24 -4.82 -3.04
N VAL A 41 -2.56 -3.72 -2.73
CA VAL A 41 -2.52 -3.12 -1.40
C VAL A 41 -3.49 -1.94 -1.35
N ASN A 42 -4.19 -1.76 -0.23
CA ASN A 42 -4.89 -0.54 0.12
C ASN A 42 -4.29 0.06 1.38
N LEU A 43 -4.34 1.39 1.48
CA LEU A 43 -4.06 2.14 2.69
C LEU A 43 -5.37 2.80 3.13
N TYR A 44 -6.23 2.06 3.84
CA TYR A 44 -7.53 2.58 4.28
C TYR A 44 -7.39 3.58 5.42
N THR A 45 -8.29 4.58 5.48
CA THR A 45 -8.32 5.58 6.54
C THR A 45 -8.57 4.97 7.92
N ASP A 46 -9.32 3.88 7.97
CA ASP A 46 -9.75 3.20 9.18
C ASP A 46 -10.29 1.78 8.88
N ALA A 47 -10.79 1.11 9.92
CA ALA A 47 -11.30 -0.26 9.85
C ALA A 47 -12.61 -0.42 9.05
N SER A 48 -13.32 0.67 8.71
CA SER A 48 -14.52 0.61 7.88
C SER A 48 -14.22 0.30 6.42
N LYS A 49 -12.96 0.48 5.99
CA LYS A 49 -12.49 0.23 4.61
C LYS A 49 -13.28 0.98 3.53
N LYS A 50 -13.85 2.14 3.87
CA LYS A 50 -14.64 2.98 2.94
C LYS A 50 -13.81 3.97 2.15
N ASN A 51 -12.78 4.55 2.77
CA ASN A 51 -11.92 5.56 2.18
C ASN A 51 -10.46 5.11 2.24
N TYR A 52 -9.66 5.59 1.30
CA TYR A 52 -8.25 5.21 1.14
C TYR A 52 -7.36 6.45 0.96
N TRP A 53 -6.09 6.30 1.34
CA TRP A 53 -5.02 7.26 1.07
C TRP A 53 -4.36 6.94 -0.26
N GLY A 54 -4.22 7.93 -1.13
CA GLY A 54 -3.64 7.76 -2.47
C GLY A 54 -4.55 6.95 -3.39
N SER A 55 -4.16 5.71 -3.71
CA SER A 55 -4.87 4.85 -4.65
C SER A 55 -5.80 3.85 -3.94
N PRO A 56 -6.97 3.52 -4.53
CA PRO A 56 -7.75 2.37 -4.11
C PRO A 56 -7.02 1.06 -4.41
N PHE A 57 -6.06 1.03 -5.34
CA PHE A 57 -5.36 -0.20 -5.75
C PHE A 57 -3.89 0.10 -6.00
N PHE A 58 -3.03 -0.15 -5.00
CA PHE A 58 -1.58 -0.19 -5.20
C PHE A 58 -1.22 -1.58 -5.75
N ALA A 59 -1.02 -1.70 -7.06
CA ALA A 59 -0.91 -2.98 -7.75
C ALA A 59 -0.12 -2.90 -9.05
N GLY A 60 0.79 -3.85 -9.27
CA GLY A 60 1.63 -3.93 -10.48
C GLY A 60 2.33 -2.62 -10.85
N SER A 61 2.99 -2.58 -12.01
CA SER A 61 3.81 -1.44 -12.44
C SER A 61 3.09 -0.44 -13.35
N LEU A 62 1.75 -0.40 -13.34
CA LEU A 62 0.98 0.48 -14.22
C LEU A 62 -0.19 1.11 -13.47
N ASN A 63 -0.30 2.44 -13.53
CA ASN A 63 -1.39 3.27 -13.03
C ASN A 63 -1.80 3.04 -11.56
N SER A 64 -0.86 2.60 -10.72
CA SER A 64 -1.04 2.41 -9.29
C SER A 64 -0.27 3.40 -8.42
N GLY A 65 0.81 3.99 -8.95
CA GLY A 65 1.79 4.79 -8.21
C GLY A 65 2.63 3.97 -7.23
N ALA A 66 2.38 2.66 -7.11
CA ALA A 66 3.22 1.77 -6.33
C ALA A 66 4.56 1.54 -7.05
N TRP A 67 5.58 1.18 -6.28
CA TRP A 67 6.92 0.83 -6.76
C TRP A 67 7.75 1.96 -7.39
N ASP A 68 7.19 3.16 -7.57
CA ASP A 68 8.01 4.37 -7.81
C ASP A 68 8.71 4.77 -6.49
N PRO A 69 10.06 4.72 -6.42
CA PRO A 69 10.79 5.07 -5.21
C PRO A 69 10.65 6.55 -4.82
N ASN A 70 10.20 7.42 -5.73
CA ASN A 70 9.97 8.84 -5.45
C ASN A 70 8.56 9.13 -4.95
N ASN A 71 7.64 8.16 -5.01
CA ASN A 71 6.27 8.35 -4.60
C ASN A 71 6.09 8.02 -3.11
N ILE A 72 6.07 9.06 -2.29
CA ILE A 72 5.78 8.98 -0.86
C ILE A 72 4.31 9.28 -0.64
N ILE A 73 3.63 8.40 0.11
CA ILE A 73 2.25 8.63 0.54
C ILE A 73 2.25 9.14 1.98
N TYR A 74 1.82 10.38 2.16
CA TYR A 74 1.61 10.99 3.46
C TYR A 74 0.21 10.69 3.98
N ILE A 75 0.16 10.06 5.15
CA ILE A 75 -1.07 9.73 5.87
C ILE A 75 -1.23 10.76 6.99
N SER A 76 -2.21 11.65 6.85
CA SER A 76 -2.52 12.70 7.83
C SER A 76 -3.49 12.21 8.90
N ASN A 77 -3.14 11.10 9.55
CA ASN A 77 -3.93 10.51 10.63
C ASN A 77 -3.06 9.70 11.58
N ALA A 78 -3.42 9.65 12.86
CA ALA A 78 -2.67 8.93 13.91
C ALA A 78 -2.68 7.39 13.73
N SER A 79 -3.57 6.87 12.88
CA SER A 79 -3.55 5.47 12.45
C SER A 79 -4.15 5.29 11.06
N PHE A 80 -3.84 4.17 10.42
CA PHE A 80 -4.46 3.73 9.17
C PHE A 80 -4.50 2.19 9.13
N VAL A 81 -5.15 1.63 8.12
CA VAL A 81 -5.20 0.18 7.91
C VAL A 81 -4.52 -0.17 6.58
N LEU A 82 -3.43 -0.93 6.68
CA LEU A 82 -2.84 -1.61 5.53
C LEU A 82 -3.66 -2.86 5.24
N ASN A 83 -4.11 -3.02 4.00
CA ASN A 83 -4.83 -4.20 3.56
C ASN A 83 -4.16 -4.78 2.32
N PHE A 84 -3.96 -6.10 2.28
CA PHE A 84 -3.53 -6.81 1.09
C PHE A 84 -4.61 -7.80 0.67
N VAL A 85 -4.91 -7.82 -0.62
CA VAL A 85 -5.87 -8.75 -1.25
C VAL A 85 -5.16 -9.44 -2.41
N ALA A 86 -5.22 -10.77 -2.45
CA ALA A 86 -4.87 -11.57 -3.61
C ALA A 86 -6.06 -12.41 -4.06
N SER A 87 -6.34 -12.43 -5.36
CA SER A 87 -7.45 -13.19 -5.93
C SER A 87 -7.26 -14.71 -5.78
N THR A 88 -8.36 -15.46 -5.72
CA THR A 88 -8.38 -16.93 -5.76
C THR A 88 -8.43 -17.49 -7.19
N THR A 89 -8.77 -16.67 -8.18
CA THR A 89 -8.98 -17.08 -9.59
C THR A 89 -7.73 -16.97 -10.46
N SER A 90 -6.62 -16.51 -9.89
CA SER A 90 -5.34 -16.42 -10.58
C SER A 90 -4.64 -17.78 -10.58
N SER A 91 -4.49 -18.37 -11.76
CA SER A 91 -3.59 -19.50 -11.99
C SER A 91 -2.14 -19.06 -11.78
N GLY A 92 -1.64 -19.20 -10.55
CA GLY A 92 -0.24 -18.94 -10.22
C GLY A 92 0.02 -17.52 -9.73
N SER A 93 0.73 -17.44 -8.61
CA SER A 93 1.26 -16.21 -8.03
C SER A 93 2.32 -15.61 -8.95
N ILE A 94 2.13 -14.38 -9.44
CA ILE A 94 3.01 -13.80 -10.48
C ILE A 94 4.06 -12.81 -9.96
N GLY A 95 4.26 -12.69 -8.65
CA GLY A 95 5.25 -11.77 -8.07
C GLY A 95 5.55 -12.03 -6.60
N TRP A 96 6.52 -11.29 -6.06
CA TRP A 96 6.94 -11.39 -4.66
C TRP A 96 6.04 -10.61 -3.70
N GLY A 97 5.00 -9.96 -4.22
CA GLY A 97 4.05 -9.20 -3.45
C GLY A 97 4.60 -7.80 -3.19
N PHE A 98 4.35 -7.28 -2.00
CA PHE A 98 4.78 -5.94 -1.66
C PHE A 98 5.76 -5.96 -0.48
N LYS A 99 6.63 -4.95 -0.48
CA LYS A 99 7.30 -4.50 0.71
C LYS A 99 7.10 -3.00 0.78
N LEU A 100 6.85 -2.50 1.97
CA LEU A 100 6.79 -1.08 2.23
C LEU A 100 7.46 -0.77 3.56
N TRP A 101 7.78 0.49 3.74
CA TRP A 101 8.21 1.04 5.01
C TRP A 101 7.21 2.10 5.45
N VAL A 102 7.03 2.18 6.76
CA VAL A 102 6.19 3.18 7.40
C VAL A 102 7.06 3.95 8.37
N THR A 103 7.26 5.24 8.09
CA THR A 103 8.00 6.13 8.98
C THR A 103 7.00 7.00 9.74
N PRO A 104 6.91 6.91 11.07
CA PRO A 104 6.02 7.74 11.87
C PRO A 104 6.47 9.21 11.83
N ILE A 105 5.51 10.12 11.77
CA ILE A 105 5.70 11.56 11.84
C ILE A 105 5.10 12.06 13.16
N TYR A 106 5.85 12.84 13.94
CA TYR A 106 5.45 13.29 15.28
C TYR A 106 5.02 14.76 15.35
N ASP A 107 5.39 15.56 14.35
CA ASP A 107 5.14 17.01 14.34
C ASP A 107 4.02 17.40 13.37
N ALA A 108 4.35 18.05 12.24
CA ALA A 108 3.41 18.38 11.18
C ALA A 108 3.58 17.42 10.00
N VAL A 109 2.48 16.86 9.51
CA VAL A 109 2.48 16.04 8.30
C VAL A 109 2.69 16.95 7.09
N PRO A 110 3.67 16.65 6.20
CA PRO A 110 3.85 17.43 4.98
C PRO A 110 2.57 17.49 4.14
N PHE A 111 2.32 18.66 3.55
CA PHE A 111 1.23 18.80 2.59
C PHE A 111 1.57 17.98 1.33
N GLN A 112 0.68 17.06 0.98
CA GLN A 112 0.74 16.32 -0.27
C GLN A 112 -0.38 16.84 -1.18
N PRO A 113 -0.07 17.65 -2.21
CA PRO A 113 -1.10 18.23 -3.07
C PRO A 113 -1.86 17.17 -3.86
N GLU A 114 -1.17 16.16 -4.39
CA GLU A 114 -1.77 15.09 -5.18
C GLU A 114 -1.01 13.77 -5.01
N PHE A 115 -1.72 12.66 -5.25
CA PHE A 115 -1.11 11.34 -5.36
C PHE A 115 -0.68 11.10 -6.80
N HIS A 116 0.59 10.75 -7.01
CA HIS A 116 1.10 10.45 -8.34
C HIS A 116 0.85 8.97 -8.66
N VAL A 117 0.17 8.71 -9.78
CA VAL A 117 0.14 7.39 -10.39
C VAL A 117 1.36 7.23 -11.30
N ASP A 118 1.94 6.04 -11.35
CA ASP A 118 2.96 5.69 -12.35
C ASP A 118 2.31 5.72 -13.74
N SER A 119 3.03 6.32 -14.70
CA SER A 119 2.62 6.48 -16.11
C SER A 119 2.62 5.16 -16.88
#